data_AF-A0A9D3P3W5-F1
#
_entry.id   AF-A0A9D3P3W5-F1
#
_cell.length_a   1.000
_cell.length_b   1.000
_cell.length_c   1.000
_cell.angle_alpha   90.00
_cell.angle_beta   90.00
_cell.angle_gamma   90.00
#
_symmetry.space_group_name_H-M   'P 1'
#
loop_
_entity.id
_entity.type
_entity.pdbx_description
1 polymer ?
#
loop_
_entity_poly.entity_id
_entity_poly.type
_entity_poly.pdbx_seq_one_letter_code
_entity_poly.pdbx_strand_id
1 'polypeptide(L)'
;MTVGSSSSIVRRVSPSKSRFSKFKASLSIFKRNNNTQEDSKSEEVILTFEQNLHQHHFAVAGKQLICREEDLFALNRKQQGMGTSKSMLEEDELNKDFEELLEKMMSTVENSLNVETNEDIEFLKEAVQAIDQEEEQDRRWEGAAENERPPWRPRCCRLNHDGRLQSMVMRRMEEAKIDSNVNITSSVQLEITAKGKQLKEDLLKIAKNIMSCYPKENICQLYAEIYHQVFSDKLREIADYGLADDDCIHILQWVNNHYPKILRHEELSGLIEFEHLDPLLPGDILEQLEDQFLTIQENKLQTMCQAALNTEKTAIPEVMDNCYLSHLATDVIQCVHGLLTTSKDVLGSWSKIPRITHELKQFLINYQQYLEKVIEDNPVNADAVLKANLPCIRAFMNYIMESRMTNPDPFPQHIKNDCIDLLTQMRDTCHSYFTEPIHKNLKRTYSKLGTQAWIKHNEHVSSELLKGVDRHIKEIRNLHEACLKELVSKLHEEVLAKYVKKMMKKKIKFKDVKKQQQAAEALRNNNQKIHTLFTEAGSNMKGLEDILPKLAEVLTLNDPDCIEFQLVTLANIYPDLSEAHVSAWLHLKANLSNSQLKKIKKTFAMMHAQREESTVDGQDPYHSCRNFFSKVTIK
;
A
#
# COMPACT_ATOMS: atom_id res chain seq x y z
N MET A 1 48.94 -24.54 -13.53
CA MET A 1 49.15 -25.40 -12.35
C MET A 1 47.80 -26.03 -12.02
N THR A 2 47.45 -27.11 -12.72
CA THR A 2 47.68 -28.55 -12.39
C THR A 2 46.66 -29.06 -11.36
N VAL A 3 45.54 -29.66 -11.84
CA VAL A 3 45.23 -31.13 -11.98
C VAL A 3 44.59 -31.64 -10.68
N GLY A 4 43.49 -32.41 -10.60
CA GLY A 4 42.68 -33.33 -11.44
C GLY A 4 41.95 -34.25 -10.42
N SER A 5 40.92 -35.07 -10.65
CA SER A 5 40.31 -35.75 -11.80
C SER A 5 38.95 -36.29 -11.29
N SER A 6 37.80 -36.24 -12.00
CA SER A 6 37.28 -37.21 -13.00
C SER A 6 37.30 -38.67 -12.51
N SER A 7 36.29 -39.55 -12.61
CA SER A 7 35.18 -39.76 -13.56
C SER A 7 34.17 -40.79 -12.93
N SER A 8 32.83 -40.72 -13.05
CA SER A 8 31.87 -41.09 -14.12
C SER A 8 31.46 -42.59 -14.25
N ILE A 9 30.15 -42.83 -14.51
CA ILE A 9 29.48 -43.98 -15.20
C ILE A 9 29.11 -45.23 -14.36
N VAL A 10 27.97 -45.98 -14.43
CA VAL A 10 26.58 -45.94 -14.98
C VAL A 10 25.86 -47.26 -14.54
N ARG A 11 24.52 -47.19 -14.33
CA ARG A 11 23.41 -48.19 -14.42
C ARG A 11 23.46 -49.64 -13.87
N ARG A 12 22.38 -49.92 -13.10
CA ARG A 12 21.41 -51.07 -13.05
C ARG A 12 21.92 -52.50 -13.23
N VAL A 13 21.62 -53.37 -12.25
CA VAL A 13 20.97 -54.71 -12.39
C VAL A 13 20.32 -55.12 -11.04
N SER A 14 19.06 -55.54 -11.04
CA SER A 14 18.44 -56.43 -10.01
C SER A 14 18.50 -57.86 -10.58
N PRO A 15 18.60 -59.00 -9.83
CA PRO A 15 17.62 -59.46 -8.82
C PRO A 15 18.13 -60.48 -7.75
N SER A 16 17.27 -60.93 -6.83
CA SER A 16 16.99 -62.36 -6.52
C SER A 16 16.54 -62.63 -5.06
N LYS A 17 15.55 -63.52 -4.95
CA LYS A 17 14.92 -64.03 -3.71
C LYS A 17 15.52 -65.39 -3.30
N SER A 18 15.24 -65.78 -2.05
CA SER A 18 15.12 -67.15 -1.46
C SER A 18 16.19 -67.50 -0.41
N ARG A 19 15.98 -68.26 0.67
CA ARG A 19 14.81 -68.84 1.39
C ARG A 19 15.34 -69.51 2.69
N PHE A 20 14.56 -69.48 3.78
CA PHE A 20 14.45 -70.41 4.95
C PHE A 20 15.67 -70.91 5.76
N SER A 21 15.62 -70.77 7.10
CA SER A 21 15.24 -71.85 8.06
C SER A 21 15.26 -71.32 9.52
N LYS A 22 14.15 -71.47 10.27
CA LYS A 22 13.88 -72.39 11.42
C LYS A 22 14.60 -72.08 12.73
N PHE A 23 13.83 -72.01 13.84
CA PHE A 23 14.01 -72.59 15.20
C PHE A 23 13.19 -71.74 16.21
N LYS A 24 11.96 -72.13 16.60
CA LYS A 24 11.56 -72.98 17.75
C LYS A 24 12.26 -72.65 19.07
N ALA A 25 11.49 -72.14 20.05
CA ALA A 25 11.83 -72.11 21.46
C ALA A 25 10.65 -72.61 22.31
N SER A 26 10.97 -73.52 23.23
CA SER A 26 10.19 -74.09 24.35
C SER A 26 11.27 -74.55 25.36
N LEU A 27 11.19 -74.57 26.68
CA LEU A 27 10.14 -74.43 27.70
C LEU A 27 10.85 -74.57 29.07
N SER A 28 10.35 -73.91 30.14
CA SER A 28 10.31 -74.33 31.58
C SER A 28 10.20 -73.07 32.48
N ILE A 29 9.09 -72.67 33.14
CA ILE A 29 8.30 -73.22 34.27
C ILE A 29 9.19 -73.66 35.48
N PHE A 30 9.08 -73.23 36.77
CA PHE A 30 7.94 -73.07 37.72
C PHE A 30 8.32 -72.30 39.01
N LYS A 31 7.37 -71.53 39.59
CA LYS A 31 6.97 -71.41 41.04
C LYS A 31 6.24 -70.06 41.25
N ARG A 32 4.92 -69.98 41.13
CA ARG A 32 3.83 -70.30 42.11
C ARG A 32 3.89 -69.44 43.38
N ASN A 33 3.04 -68.41 43.44
CA ASN A 33 2.38 -68.00 44.67
C ASN A 33 0.91 -67.68 44.33
N ASN A 34 -0.01 -68.33 45.05
CA ASN A 34 -1.45 -68.22 44.85
C ASN A 34 -1.95 -66.90 45.46
N ASN A 35 -2.74 -66.14 44.71
CA ASN A 35 -3.84 -65.37 45.27
C ASN A 35 -4.98 -65.41 44.26
N THR A 36 -6.07 -66.03 44.71
CA THR A 36 -7.36 -66.17 44.06
C THR A 36 -7.96 -64.78 43.87
N GLN A 37 -8.23 -64.37 42.63
CA GLN A 37 -9.19 -63.32 42.34
C GLN A 37 -10.05 -63.81 41.17
N GLU A 38 -11.33 -63.91 41.46
CA GLU A 38 -12.37 -64.54 40.66
C GLU A 38 -12.52 -63.87 39.29
N ASP A 39 -12.70 -64.70 38.26
CA ASP A 39 -13.19 -64.33 36.94
C ASP A 39 -14.56 -63.61 37.09
N SER A 40 -14.60 -62.29 36.87
CA SER A 40 -15.84 -61.61 36.48
C SER A 40 -15.88 -61.52 34.96
N LYS A 41 -16.39 -62.57 34.31
CA LYS A 41 -16.95 -62.43 32.96
C LYS A 41 -18.15 -61.51 33.06
N SER A 42 -18.02 -60.27 32.61
CA SER A 42 -19.17 -59.42 32.32
C SER A 42 -19.97 -60.12 31.20
N GLU A 43 -21.14 -60.65 31.52
CA GLU A 43 -22.12 -61.02 30.49
C GLU A 43 -22.46 -59.74 29.70
N GLU A 44 -22.21 -59.71 28.39
CA GLU A 44 -22.75 -58.67 27.50
C GLU A 44 -24.28 -58.77 27.55
N VAL A 45 -24.90 -57.89 28.32
CA VAL A 45 -26.36 -57.76 28.35
C VAL A 45 -26.79 -57.21 26.98
N ILE A 46 -27.42 -58.06 26.16
CA ILE A 46 -28.00 -57.63 24.88
C ILE A 46 -29.22 -56.75 25.19
N LEU A 47 -29.03 -55.45 25.09
CA LEU A 47 -30.09 -54.45 25.29
C LEU A 47 -31.11 -54.51 24.13
N THR A 48 -32.38 -54.27 24.45
CA THR A 48 -33.44 -54.12 23.43
C THR A 48 -33.25 -52.81 22.65
N PHE A 49 -33.89 -52.69 21.49
CA PHE A 49 -33.92 -51.44 20.70
C PHE A 49 -34.28 -50.23 21.58
N GLU A 50 -35.38 -50.35 22.31
CA GLU A 50 -35.84 -49.32 23.26
C GLU A 50 -34.76 -48.95 24.29
N GLN A 51 -34.12 -49.94 24.90
CA GLN A 51 -33.09 -49.67 25.91
C GLN A 51 -31.86 -48.98 25.31
N ASN A 52 -31.42 -49.38 24.12
CA ASN A 52 -30.32 -48.74 23.40
C ASN A 52 -30.68 -47.31 23.01
N LEU A 53 -31.90 -47.09 22.51
CA LEU A 53 -32.39 -45.77 22.15
C LEU A 53 -32.46 -44.85 23.37
N HIS A 54 -32.97 -45.34 24.51
CA HIS A 54 -33.02 -44.59 25.76
C HIS A 54 -31.63 -44.20 26.29
N GLN A 55 -30.64 -45.08 26.13
CA GLN A 55 -29.25 -44.86 26.55
C GLN A 55 -28.38 -44.11 25.51
N HIS A 56 -28.96 -43.63 24.40
CA HIS A 56 -28.25 -42.93 23.32
C HIS A 56 -27.17 -43.80 22.62
N HIS A 57 -27.28 -45.13 22.70
CA HIS A 57 -26.47 -46.07 21.93
C HIS A 57 -27.01 -46.20 20.50
N PHE A 58 -27.06 -45.07 19.78
CA PHE A 58 -27.71 -44.94 18.48
C PHE A 58 -27.10 -45.87 17.43
N ALA A 59 -25.79 -46.09 17.44
CA ALA A 59 -25.13 -46.95 16.46
C ALA A 59 -25.48 -48.43 16.64
N VAL A 60 -25.82 -48.85 17.87
CA VAL A 60 -26.28 -50.21 18.17
C VAL A 60 -27.76 -50.35 17.83
N ALA A 61 -28.58 -49.37 18.23
CA ALA A 61 -30.01 -49.34 17.90
C ALA A 61 -30.25 -49.34 16.38
N GLY A 62 -29.50 -48.52 15.63
CA GLY A 62 -29.56 -48.46 14.17
C GLY A 62 -29.23 -49.81 13.52
N LYS A 63 -28.14 -50.48 13.95
CA LYS A 63 -27.82 -51.84 13.47
C LYS A 63 -28.94 -52.84 13.74
N GLN A 64 -29.60 -52.77 14.91
CA GLN A 64 -30.72 -53.67 15.22
C GLN A 64 -31.87 -53.49 14.22
N LEU A 65 -32.21 -52.24 13.87
CA LEU A 65 -33.24 -51.94 12.88
C LEU A 65 -32.81 -52.30 11.46
N ILE A 66 -31.56 -52.02 11.07
CA ILE A 66 -31.01 -52.41 9.76
C ILE A 66 -31.04 -53.94 9.59
N CYS A 67 -30.64 -54.72 10.61
CA CYS A 67 -30.73 -56.17 10.55
C CYS A 67 -32.18 -56.65 10.39
N ARG A 68 -33.12 -56.04 11.14
CA ARG A 68 -34.56 -56.35 11.02
C ARG A 68 -35.10 -56.00 9.63
N GLU A 69 -34.66 -54.88 9.04
CA GLU A 69 -34.97 -54.49 7.66
C GLU A 69 -34.41 -55.50 6.65
N GLU A 70 -33.13 -55.86 6.76
CA GLU A 70 -32.50 -56.84 5.88
C GLU A 70 -33.21 -58.19 5.94
N ASP A 71 -33.55 -58.69 7.13
CA ASP A 71 -34.26 -59.95 7.31
C ASP A 71 -35.66 -59.91 6.68
N LEU A 72 -36.44 -58.86 6.96
CA LEU A 72 -37.82 -58.70 6.46
C LEU A 72 -37.85 -58.65 4.93
N PHE A 73 -36.97 -57.85 4.32
CA PHE A 73 -36.94 -57.68 2.87
C PHE A 73 -36.10 -58.74 2.13
N ALA A 74 -35.22 -59.49 2.81
CA ALA A 74 -34.62 -60.72 2.27
C ALA A 74 -35.62 -61.89 2.25
N LEU A 75 -36.53 -61.95 3.22
CA LEU A 75 -37.64 -62.92 3.25
C LEU A 75 -38.64 -62.65 2.12
N ASN A 76 -39.00 -61.38 1.89
CA ASN A 76 -39.90 -60.97 0.81
C ASN A 76 -39.33 -61.25 -0.59
N ARG A 77 -38.00 -61.14 -0.79
CA ARG A 77 -37.34 -61.58 -2.04
C ARG A 77 -37.41 -63.09 -2.29
N LYS A 78 -37.49 -63.91 -1.22
CA LYS A 78 -37.55 -65.38 -1.32
C LYS A 78 -38.99 -65.91 -1.43
N GLN A 79 -39.97 -65.19 -0.89
CA GLN A 79 -41.38 -65.54 -0.94
C GLN A 79 -42.08 -64.70 -2.00
N GLN A 80 -42.10 -65.17 -3.25
CA GLN A 80 -42.75 -64.47 -4.37
C GLN A 80 -44.20 -64.06 -4.04
N GLY A 81 -44.41 -62.79 -3.66
CA GLY A 81 -45.65 -62.06 -3.86
C GLY A 81 -46.89 -62.44 -3.02
N MET A 82 -46.77 -63.12 -1.89
CA MET A 82 -47.89 -63.22 -0.92
C MET A 82 -47.69 -62.26 0.25
N GLY A 83 -48.10 -61.01 0.07
CA GLY A 83 -48.23 -60.04 1.16
C GLY A 83 -49.26 -60.54 2.17
N THR A 84 -48.80 -61.08 3.29
CA THR A 84 -49.67 -61.39 4.42
C THR A 84 -49.94 -60.10 5.19
N SER A 85 -51.16 -59.90 5.70
CA SER A 85 -51.54 -58.76 6.58
C SER A 85 -50.56 -58.56 7.75
N LYS A 86 -49.86 -59.63 8.16
CA LYS A 86 -48.80 -59.63 9.17
C LYS A 86 -47.50 -58.93 8.71
N SER A 87 -47.07 -59.10 7.45
CA SER A 87 -45.87 -58.41 6.90
C SER A 87 -46.07 -56.89 6.90
N MET A 88 -47.27 -56.42 6.52
CA MET A 88 -47.57 -55.00 6.44
C MET A 88 -47.53 -54.32 7.81
N LEU A 89 -48.05 -54.98 8.86
CA LEU A 89 -47.98 -54.48 10.23
C LEU A 89 -46.54 -54.48 10.79
N GLU A 90 -45.73 -55.48 10.43
CA GLU A 90 -44.31 -55.55 10.82
C GLU A 90 -43.47 -54.49 10.10
N GLU A 91 -43.81 -54.13 8.85
CA GLU A 91 -43.23 -53.01 8.10
C GLU A 91 -43.58 -51.66 8.72
N ASP A 92 -44.85 -51.44 9.09
CA ASP A 92 -45.30 -50.21 9.74
C ASP A 92 -44.64 -50.00 11.11
N GLU A 93 -44.54 -51.05 11.93
CA GLU A 93 -43.85 -51.01 13.22
C GLU A 93 -42.35 -50.72 13.05
N LEU A 94 -41.69 -51.39 12.10
CA LEU A 94 -40.28 -51.14 11.80
C LEU A 94 -40.04 -49.69 11.33
N ASN A 95 -40.90 -49.15 10.46
CA ASN A 95 -40.76 -47.77 10.02
C ASN A 95 -40.95 -46.78 11.18
N LYS A 96 -41.90 -47.06 12.09
CA LYS A 96 -42.08 -46.24 13.30
C LYS A 96 -40.85 -46.26 14.21
N ASP A 97 -40.26 -47.42 14.43
CA ASP A 97 -39.02 -47.54 15.22
C ASP A 97 -37.87 -46.74 14.58
N PHE A 98 -37.76 -46.78 13.24
CA PHE A 98 -36.81 -45.94 12.51
C PHE A 98 -37.11 -44.44 12.66
N GLU A 99 -38.36 -44.01 12.56
CA GLU A 99 -38.74 -42.60 12.76
C GLU A 99 -38.36 -42.10 14.15
N GLU A 100 -38.58 -42.92 15.19
CA GLU A 100 -38.21 -42.57 16.57
C GLU A 100 -36.70 -42.48 16.75
N LEU A 101 -35.94 -43.42 16.17
CA LEU A 101 -34.49 -43.38 16.16
C LEU A 101 -33.97 -42.10 15.46
N LEU A 102 -34.49 -41.81 14.26
CA LEU A 102 -34.08 -40.65 13.46
C LEU A 102 -34.37 -39.35 14.19
N GLU A 103 -35.54 -39.20 14.80
CA GLU A 103 -35.89 -37.97 15.53
C GLU A 103 -34.92 -37.73 16.70
N LYS A 104 -34.61 -38.78 17.46
CA LYS A 104 -33.69 -38.66 18.61
C LYS A 104 -32.24 -38.41 18.17
N MET A 105 -31.80 -39.03 17.09
CA MET A 105 -30.50 -38.77 16.47
C MET A 105 -30.40 -37.32 15.98
N MET A 106 -31.39 -36.85 15.22
CA MET A 106 -31.40 -35.49 14.68
C MET A 106 -31.52 -34.43 15.78
N SER A 107 -32.29 -34.70 16.83
CA SER A 107 -32.33 -33.84 18.02
C SER A 107 -30.98 -33.76 18.74
N THR A 108 -30.21 -34.86 18.78
CA THR A 108 -28.85 -34.86 19.32
C THR A 108 -27.90 -34.01 18.46
N VAL A 109 -28.01 -34.13 17.13
CA VAL A 109 -27.24 -33.32 16.16
C VAL A 109 -27.58 -31.83 16.29
N GLU A 110 -28.86 -31.48 16.41
CA GLU A 110 -29.31 -30.09 16.59
C GLU A 110 -28.79 -29.47 17.89
N ASN A 111 -28.56 -30.28 18.92
CA ASN A 111 -28.00 -29.84 20.19
C ASN A 111 -26.46 -29.97 20.27
N SER A 112 -25.77 -30.25 19.16
CA SER A 112 -24.31 -30.43 19.09
C SER A 112 -23.50 -29.26 19.67
N LEU A 113 -23.98 -28.01 19.51
CA LEU A 113 -23.31 -26.83 20.09
C LEU A 113 -23.64 -26.59 21.57
N ASN A 114 -24.52 -27.38 22.18
CA ASN A 114 -24.78 -27.36 23.62
C ASN A 114 -24.00 -28.45 24.37
N VAL A 115 -23.15 -29.20 23.68
CA VAL A 115 -22.25 -30.20 24.25
C VAL A 115 -21.31 -29.53 25.26
N GLU A 116 -21.38 -29.96 26.52
CA GLU A 116 -20.57 -29.46 27.63
C GLU A 116 -19.79 -30.58 28.33
N THR A 117 -20.29 -31.82 28.27
CA THR A 117 -19.70 -32.98 28.95
C THR A 117 -19.10 -33.98 27.95
N ASN A 118 -18.23 -34.88 28.44
CA ASN A 118 -17.73 -35.97 27.61
C ASN A 118 -18.83 -36.96 27.21
N GLU A 119 -19.88 -37.11 28.03
CA GLU A 119 -21.03 -37.96 27.69
C GLU A 119 -21.78 -37.41 26.47
N ASP A 120 -22.00 -36.10 26.41
CA ASP A 120 -22.65 -35.45 25.26
C ASP A 120 -21.84 -35.63 23.96
N ILE A 121 -20.50 -35.62 24.05
CA ILE A 121 -19.60 -35.90 22.91
C ILE A 121 -19.80 -37.34 22.42
N GLU A 122 -19.88 -38.31 23.32
CA GLU A 122 -20.11 -39.70 22.95
C GLU A 122 -21.51 -39.92 22.36
N PHE A 123 -22.55 -39.25 22.87
CA PHE A 123 -23.89 -39.31 22.27
C PHE A 123 -23.89 -38.77 20.84
N LEU A 124 -23.15 -37.68 20.58
CA LEU A 124 -23.00 -37.16 19.22
C LEU A 124 -22.21 -38.12 18.32
N LYS A 125 -21.15 -38.76 18.82
CA LYS A 125 -20.41 -39.80 18.07
C LYS A 125 -21.31 -40.97 17.67
N GLU A 126 -22.11 -41.47 18.61
CA GLU A 126 -23.09 -42.54 18.35
C GLU A 126 -24.10 -42.12 17.28
N ALA A 127 -24.61 -40.88 17.34
CA ALA A 127 -25.55 -40.35 16.34
C ALA A 127 -24.90 -40.24 14.96
N VAL A 128 -23.69 -39.70 14.85
CA VAL A 128 -22.95 -39.59 13.58
C VAL A 128 -22.64 -40.97 13.00
N GLN A 129 -22.24 -41.92 13.85
CA GLN A 129 -21.99 -43.29 13.42
C GLN A 129 -23.27 -43.99 12.93
N ALA A 130 -24.41 -43.72 13.55
CA ALA A 130 -25.70 -44.24 13.08
C ALA A 130 -26.13 -43.60 11.75
N ILE A 131 -25.90 -42.29 11.54
CA ILE A 131 -26.13 -41.63 10.24
C ILE A 131 -25.29 -42.31 9.15
N ASP A 132 -24.01 -42.55 9.41
CA ASP A 132 -23.12 -43.24 8.46
C ASP A 132 -23.61 -44.66 8.11
N GLN A 133 -24.23 -45.37 9.07
CA GLN A 133 -24.79 -46.70 8.84
C GLN A 133 -26.03 -46.63 7.95
N GLU A 134 -26.91 -45.66 8.18
CA GLU A 134 -28.10 -45.43 7.35
C GLU A 134 -27.73 -45.05 5.92
N GLU A 135 -26.71 -44.21 5.72
CA GLU A 135 -26.19 -43.84 4.39
C GLU A 135 -25.52 -45.02 3.67
N GLU A 136 -24.83 -45.90 4.39
CA GLU A 136 -24.32 -47.16 3.81
C GLU A 136 -25.48 -48.09 3.43
N GLN A 137 -26.53 -48.14 4.24
CA GLN A 137 -27.71 -48.95 3.96
C GLN A 137 -28.50 -48.42 2.76
N ASP A 138 -28.66 -47.10 2.64
CA ASP A 138 -29.26 -46.47 1.45
C ASP A 138 -28.50 -46.85 0.18
N ARG A 139 -27.16 -46.80 0.21
CA ARG A 139 -26.28 -47.23 -0.90
C ARG A 139 -26.42 -48.70 -1.25
N ARG A 140 -26.61 -49.59 -0.26
CA ARG A 140 -26.85 -51.02 -0.52
C ARG A 140 -28.16 -51.25 -1.28
N TRP A 141 -29.17 -50.42 -1.05
CA TRP A 141 -30.46 -50.53 -1.72
C TRP A 141 -30.53 -49.84 -3.09
N GLU A 142 -29.55 -48.99 -3.47
CA GLU A 142 -29.52 -48.31 -4.78
C GLU A 142 -29.56 -49.28 -5.98
N GLY A 143 -29.02 -50.49 -5.83
CA GLY A 143 -28.99 -51.51 -6.88
C GLY A 143 -30.21 -52.44 -6.91
N ALA A 144 -31.16 -52.32 -5.97
CA ALA A 144 -32.34 -53.16 -5.90
C ALA A 144 -33.48 -52.60 -6.77
N ALA A 145 -34.37 -53.48 -7.24
CA ALA A 145 -35.57 -53.04 -7.95
C ALA A 145 -36.51 -52.29 -6.99
N GLU A 146 -37.23 -51.29 -7.49
CA GLU A 146 -38.08 -50.39 -6.69
C GLU A 146 -39.16 -51.14 -5.89
N ASN A 147 -39.66 -52.25 -6.42
CA ASN A 147 -40.64 -53.13 -5.78
C ASN A 147 -40.06 -54.10 -4.73
N GLU A 148 -38.74 -54.18 -4.62
CA GLU A 148 -38.03 -55.01 -3.63
C GLU A 148 -37.41 -54.18 -2.50
N ARG A 149 -37.45 -52.85 -2.65
CA ARG A 149 -36.88 -51.90 -1.72
C ARG A 149 -37.88 -51.57 -0.60
N PRO A 150 -37.43 -51.38 0.64
CA PRO A 150 -38.28 -50.81 1.68
C PRO A 150 -38.86 -49.45 1.23
N PRO A 151 -40.15 -49.17 1.44
CA PRO A 151 -40.81 -47.94 0.95
C PRO A 151 -40.17 -46.63 1.41
N TRP A 152 -39.46 -46.66 2.54
CA TRP A 152 -38.81 -45.50 3.17
C TRP A 152 -37.38 -45.25 2.70
N ARG A 153 -36.82 -46.07 1.80
CA ARG A 153 -35.45 -45.92 1.30
C ARG A 153 -35.46 -45.15 -0.04
N PRO A 154 -34.53 -44.19 -0.30
CA PRO A 154 -33.47 -43.76 0.59
C PRO A 154 -34.01 -42.81 1.67
N ARG A 155 -33.43 -42.89 2.87
CA ARG A 155 -33.75 -41.99 3.98
C ARG A 155 -32.96 -40.68 3.90
N CYS A 156 -31.81 -40.66 3.20
CA CYS A 156 -30.97 -39.48 3.00
C CYS A 156 -30.66 -38.77 4.33
N CYS A 157 -30.26 -39.53 5.34
CA CYS A 157 -30.01 -39.04 6.70
C CYS A 157 -28.98 -37.91 6.74
N ARG A 158 -27.97 -37.93 5.86
CA ARG A 158 -26.96 -36.88 5.73
C ARG A 158 -27.58 -35.55 5.27
N LEU A 159 -28.50 -35.59 4.31
CA LEU A 159 -29.19 -34.37 3.85
C LEU A 159 -30.01 -33.74 4.98
N ASN A 160 -30.70 -34.55 5.77
CA ASN A 160 -31.47 -34.07 6.93
C ASN A 160 -30.55 -33.54 8.03
N HIS A 161 -29.43 -34.23 8.29
CA HIS A 161 -28.38 -33.76 9.20
C HIS A 161 -27.89 -32.35 8.81
N ASP A 162 -27.51 -32.14 7.56
CA ASP A 162 -27.00 -30.85 7.09
C ASP A 162 -28.07 -29.76 7.21
N GLY A 163 -29.33 -30.08 6.90
CA GLY A 163 -30.47 -29.18 7.09
C GLY A 163 -30.77 -28.83 8.56
N ARG A 164 -30.54 -29.77 9.48
CA ARG A 164 -30.66 -29.52 10.94
C ARG A 164 -29.53 -28.63 11.44
N LEU A 165 -28.31 -28.84 10.97
CA LEU A 165 -27.19 -27.95 11.27
C LEU A 165 -27.45 -26.53 10.76
N GLN A 166 -27.93 -26.39 9.52
CA GLN A 166 -28.28 -25.09 8.94
C GLN A 166 -29.35 -24.37 9.77
N SER A 167 -30.43 -25.06 10.12
CA SER A 167 -31.53 -24.48 10.92
C SER A 167 -31.04 -24.04 12.30
N MET A 168 -30.19 -24.85 12.93
CA MET A 168 -29.59 -24.54 14.22
C MET A 168 -28.68 -23.31 14.15
N VAL A 169 -27.82 -23.22 13.13
CA VAL A 169 -26.93 -22.06 12.93
C VAL A 169 -27.74 -20.78 12.69
N MET A 170 -28.78 -20.84 11.84
CA MET A 170 -29.69 -19.70 11.61
C MET A 170 -30.28 -19.19 12.93
N ARG A 171 -30.85 -20.10 13.75
CA ARG A 171 -31.42 -19.74 15.05
C ARG A 171 -30.39 -19.10 15.98
N ARG A 172 -29.19 -19.68 16.10
CA ARG A 172 -28.12 -19.12 16.95
C ARG A 172 -27.67 -17.74 16.48
N MET A 173 -27.56 -17.54 15.17
CA MET A 173 -27.19 -16.26 14.59
C MET A 173 -28.30 -15.21 14.79
N GLU A 174 -29.58 -15.60 14.73
CA GLU A 174 -30.73 -14.73 15.03
C GLU A 174 -30.80 -14.35 16.52
N GLU A 175 -30.54 -15.31 17.41
CA GLU A 175 -30.58 -15.11 18.86
C GLU A 175 -29.31 -14.44 19.43
N ALA A 176 -28.30 -14.21 18.59
CA ALA A 176 -27.01 -13.65 18.96
C ALA A 176 -27.14 -12.30 19.68
N LYS A 177 -26.50 -12.18 20.85
CA LYS A 177 -26.52 -10.97 21.68
C LYS A 177 -25.13 -10.59 22.15
N ILE A 178 -24.94 -9.30 22.39
CA ILE A 178 -23.74 -8.73 22.99
C ILE A 178 -24.09 -8.13 24.35
N ASP A 179 -23.23 -8.36 25.33
CA ASP A 179 -23.30 -7.68 26.63
C ASP A 179 -23.05 -6.18 26.42
N SER A 180 -23.84 -5.34 27.10
CA SER A 180 -24.04 -3.91 26.87
C SER A 180 -22.83 -2.99 27.09
N ASN A 181 -21.60 -3.53 27.08
CA ASN A 181 -20.36 -2.82 27.38
C ASN A 181 -19.51 -2.49 26.14
N VAL A 182 -20.10 -2.49 24.95
CA VAL A 182 -19.41 -2.17 23.70
C VAL A 182 -19.82 -0.78 23.22
N ASN A 183 -18.85 0.02 22.78
CA ASN A 183 -19.03 1.38 22.28
C ASN A 183 -19.67 1.36 20.87
N ILE A 184 -20.88 0.80 20.78
CA ILE A 184 -21.63 0.62 19.53
C ILE A 184 -22.74 1.66 19.46
N THR A 185 -22.81 2.37 18.33
CA THR A 185 -23.66 3.55 18.19
C THR A 185 -24.99 3.26 17.51
N SER A 186 -25.11 2.19 16.72
CA SER A 186 -26.34 1.85 15.97
C SER A 186 -26.82 0.41 16.20
N SER A 187 -28.10 0.15 15.90
CA SER A 187 -28.67 -1.20 15.93
C SER A 187 -28.04 -2.14 14.90
N VAL A 188 -27.65 -1.60 13.73
CA VAL A 188 -27.00 -2.36 12.65
C VAL A 188 -25.61 -2.83 13.11
N GLN A 189 -24.82 -1.93 13.68
CA GLN A 189 -23.51 -2.29 14.23
C GLN A 189 -23.62 -3.32 15.35
N LEU A 190 -24.65 -3.19 16.22
CA LEU A 190 -24.90 -4.16 17.30
C LEU A 190 -25.19 -5.54 16.73
N GLU A 191 -26.09 -5.61 15.75
CA GLU A 191 -26.51 -6.86 15.13
C GLU A 191 -25.34 -7.57 14.43
N ILE A 192 -24.57 -6.86 13.60
CA ILE A 192 -23.42 -7.43 12.89
C ILE A 192 -22.36 -7.92 13.88
N THR A 193 -22.06 -7.12 14.90
CA THR A 193 -21.03 -7.47 15.89
C THR A 193 -21.46 -8.68 16.72
N ALA A 194 -22.74 -8.76 17.10
CA ALA A 194 -23.27 -9.89 17.86
C ALA A 194 -23.19 -11.18 17.05
N LYS A 195 -23.62 -11.13 15.78
CA LYS A 195 -23.53 -12.27 14.85
C LYS A 195 -22.08 -12.70 14.59
N GLY A 196 -21.18 -11.75 14.37
CA GLY A 196 -19.76 -12.05 14.17
C GLY A 196 -19.08 -12.65 15.41
N LYS A 197 -19.48 -12.21 16.62
CA LYS A 197 -19.03 -12.81 17.88
C LYS A 197 -19.55 -14.25 18.02
N GLN A 198 -20.85 -14.46 17.80
CA GLN A 198 -21.49 -15.77 17.85
C GLN A 198 -20.80 -16.75 16.89
N LEU A 199 -20.57 -16.33 15.63
CA LEU A 199 -19.84 -17.09 14.62
C LEU A 199 -18.45 -17.50 15.12
N LYS A 200 -17.67 -16.56 15.67
CA LYS A 200 -16.33 -16.85 16.20
C LYS A 200 -16.38 -17.89 17.32
N GLU A 201 -17.24 -17.70 18.30
CA GLU A 201 -17.35 -18.57 19.48
C GLU A 201 -17.77 -19.99 19.08
N ASP A 202 -18.74 -20.10 18.17
CA ASP A 202 -19.23 -21.39 17.71
C ASP A 202 -18.16 -22.13 16.88
N LEU A 203 -17.48 -21.47 15.93
CA LEU A 203 -16.41 -22.11 15.15
C LEU A 203 -15.27 -22.63 16.03
N LEU A 204 -14.86 -21.87 17.05
CA LEU A 204 -13.85 -22.33 18.01
C LEU A 204 -14.36 -23.52 18.84
N LYS A 205 -15.64 -23.49 19.26
CA LYS A 205 -16.26 -24.61 19.97
C LYS A 205 -16.31 -25.88 19.10
N ILE A 206 -16.61 -25.74 17.81
CA ILE A 206 -16.66 -26.84 16.84
C ILE A 206 -15.28 -27.48 16.69
N ALA A 207 -14.25 -26.66 16.44
CA ALA A 207 -12.88 -27.12 16.28
C ALA A 207 -12.39 -27.89 17.51
N LYS A 208 -12.78 -27.44 18.71
CA LYS A 208 -12.34 -28.05 19.97
C LYS A 208 -13.11 -29.32 20.34
N ASN A 209 -14.44 -29.30 20.26
CA ASN A 209 -15.29 -30.32 20.88
C ASN A 209 -15.98 -31.24 19.87
N ILE A 210 -16.29 -30.75 18.66
CA ILE A 210 -17.17 -31.46 17.71
C ILE A 210 -16.38 -32.17 16.62
N MET A 211 -15.22 -31.62 16.22
CA MET A 211 -14.38 -32.19 15.16
C MET A 211 -14.10 -33.69 15.37
N SER A 212 -13.85 -34.13 16.60
CA SER A 212 -13.55 -35.53 16.92
C SER A 212 -14.72 -36.49 16.69
N CYS A 213 -15.95 -35.99 16.56
CA CYS A 213 -17.15 -36.78 16.33
C CYS A 213 -17.35 -37.16 14.86
N TYR A 214 -16.66 -36.49 13.93
CA TYR A 214 -16.82 -36.65 12.48
C TYR A 214 -15.49 -37.11 11.84
N PRO A 215 -15.12 -38.39 11.96
CA PRO A 215 -13.81 -38.87 11.50
C PRO A 215 -13.67 -38.97 9.97
N LYS A 216 -14.77 -38.97 9.21
CA LYS A 216 -14.77 -39.16 7.75
C LYS A 216 -14.90 -37.86 6.95
N GLU A 217 -15.32 -36.78 7.59
CA GLU A 217 -15.77 -35.55 6.94
C GLU A 217 -15.09 -34.34 7.57
N ASN A 218 -14.85 -33.28 6.79
CA ASN A 218 -14.38 -32.02 7.35
C ASN A 218 -15.58 -31.21 7.87
N ILE A 219 -16.06 -31.58 9.06
CA ILE A 219 -17.21 -30.92 9.69
C ILE A 219 -16.96 -29.43 9.98
N CYS A 220 -15.71 -29.05 10.27
CA CYS A 220 -15.32 -27.65 10.49
C CYS A 220 -15.56 -26.80 9.23
N GLN A 221 -15.22 -27.33 8.06
CA GLN A 221 -15.47 -26.67 6.78
C GLN A 221 -16.97 -26.52 6.51
N LEU A 222 -17.77 -27.59 6.74
CA LEU A 222 -19.22 -27.53 6.56
C LEU A 222 -19.87 -26.46 7.43
N TYR A 223 -19.52 -26.40 8.73
CA TYR A 223 -20.02 -25.32 9.59
C TYR A 223 -19.55 -23.95 9.10
N ALA A 224 -18.28 -23.81 8.71
CA ALA A 224 -17.76 -22.55 8.20
C ALA A 224 -18.56 -22.05 6.99
N GLU A 225 -18.92 -22.93 6.06
CA GLU A 225 -19.77 -22.63 4.89
C GLU A 225 -21.18 -22.19 5.30
N ILE A 226 -21.81 -22.90 6.25
CA ILE A 226 -23.15 -22.54 6.74
C ILE A 226 -23.12 -21.18 7.46
N TYR A 227 -22.18 -20.97 8.38
CA TYR A 227 -22.03 -19.69 9.09
C TYR A 227 -21.67 -18.55 8.12
N HIS A 228 -20.82 -18.81 7.14
CA HIS A 228 -20.47 -17.86 6.08
C HIS A 228 -21.72 -17.43 5.32
N GLN A 229 -22.52 -18.37 4.84
CA GLN A 229 -23.74 -18.09 4.07
C GLN A 229 -24.73 -17.26 4.90
N VAL A 230 -25.03 -17.66 6.13
CA VAL A 230 -25.96 -16.93 7.02
C VAL A 230 -25.46 -15.52 7.31
N PHE A 231 -24.16 -15.34 7.54
CA PHE A 231 -23.58 -14.03 7.80
C PHE A 231 -23.56 -13.15 6.53
N SER A 232 -23.22 -13.73 5.39
CA SER A 232 -23.22 -13.05 4.08
C SER A 232 -24.63 -12.58 3.71
N ASP A 233 -25.64 -13.44 3.83
CA ASP A 233 -27.03 -13.09 3.52
C ASP A 233 -27.54 -11.95 4.42
N LYS A 234 -27.19 -11.98 5.70
CA LYS A 234 -27.54 -10.89 6.62
C LYS A 234 -26.84 -9.58 6.27
N LEU A 235 -25.55 -9.62 5.92
CA LEU A 235 -24.82 -8.42 5.50
C LEU A 235 -25.38 -7.85 4.19
N ARG A 236 -25.78 -8.71 3.26
CA ARG A 236 -26.44 -8.31 2.01
C ARG A 236 -27.78 -7.65 2.27
N GLU A 237 -28.62 -8.27 3.11
CA GLU A 237 -29.90 -7.70 3.53
C GLU A 237 -29.71 -6.31 4.13
N ILE A 238 -28.73 -6.14 5.03
CA ILE A 238 -28.43 -4.85 5.65
C ILE A 238 -27.96 -3.82 4.61
N ALA A 239 -27.07 -4.23 3.68
CA ALA A 239 -26.52 -3.33 2.68
C ALA A 239 -27.55 -2.87 1.63
N ASP A 240 -28.60 -3.66 1.37
CA ASP A 240 -29.68 -3.29 0.44
C ASP A 240 -30.51 -2.10 0.94
N TYR A 241 -30.61 -1.90 2.26
CA TYR A 241 -31.27 -0.74 2.86
C TYR A 241 -30.24 0.36 3.12
N GLY A 242 -30.02 1.24 2.12
CA GLY A 242 -29.01 2.31 2.12
C GLY A 242 -28.55 2.81 3.50
N LEU A 243 -27.24 2.75 3.73
CA LEU A 243 -26.63 2.82 5.05
C LEU A 243 -26.20 4.23 5.45
N ALA A 244 -26.27 4.51 6.75
CA ALA A 244 -25.60 5.66 7.33
C ALA A 244 -24.07 5.51 7.23
N ASP A 245 -23.36 6.63 7.21
CA ASP A 245 -21.91 6.69 7.02
C ASP A 245 -21.14 5.83 8.05
N ASP A 246 -21.53 5.88 9.32
CA ASP A 246 -20.92 5.08 10.39
C ASP A 246 -21.19 3.58 10.26
N ASP A 247 -22.36 3.19 9.72
CA ASP A 247 -22.72 1.79 9.50
C ASP A 247 -21.97 1.22 8.27
N CYS A 248 -21.81 2.04 7.23
CA CYS A 248 -21.00 1.72 6.05
C CYS A 248 -19.54 1.41 6.45
N ILE A 249 -18.92 2.29 7.26
CA ILE A 249 -17.57 2.07 7.79
C ILE A 249 -17.47 0.75 8.57
N HIS A 250 -18.45 0.46 9.41
CA HIS A 250 -18.46 -0.75 10.23
C HIS A 250 -18.57 -2.03 9.39
N ILE A 251 -19.41 -2.06 8.36
CA ILE A 251 -19.51 -3.20 7.44
C ILE A 251 -18.18 -3.41 6.72
N LEU A 252 -17.57 -2.36 6.17
CA LEU A 252 -16.27 -2.45 5.51
C LEU A 252 -15.18 -2.99 6.45
N GLN A 253 -15.17 -2.56 7.71
CA GLN A 253 -14.27 -3.11 8.72
C GLN A 253 -14.51 -4.61 8.97
N TRP A 254 -15.78 -5.06 8.99
CA TRP A 254 -16.10 -6.47 9.12
C TRP A 254 -15.62 -7.30 7.93
N VAL A 255 -15.92 -6.85 6.72
CA VAL A 255 -15.56 -7.52 5.47
C VAL A 255 -14.04 -7.60 5.29
N ASN A 256 -13.33 -6.50 5.49
CA ASN A 256 -11.90 -6.42 5.18
C ASN A 256 -10.99 -6.82 6.35
N ASN A 257 -11.45 -6.73 7.61
CA ASN A 257 -10.62 -6.96 8.78
C ASN A 257 -11.14 -8.03 9.74
N HIS A 258 -12.32 -7.83 10.31
CA HIS A 258 -12.75 -8.66 11.46
C HIS A 258 -13.05 -10.09 11.04
N TYR A 259 -13.80 -10.29 9.95
CA TYR A 259 -14.17 -11.62 9.48
C TYR A 259 -12.97 -12.45 9.00
N PRO A 260 -12.07 -11.93 8.14
CA PRO A 260 -10.86 -12.67 7.77
C PRO A 260 -9.97 -13.03 8.96
N LYS A 261 -9.89 -12.16 9.99
CA LYS A 261 -9.13 -12.44 11.21
C LYS A 261 -9.73 -13.59 12.03
N ILE A 262 -11.05 -13.75 12.04
CA ILE A 262 -11.71 -14.87 12.71
C ILE A 262 -11.34 -16.17 12.02
N LEU A 263 -11.46 -16.24 10.69
CA LEU A 263 -11.19 -17.48 9.95
C LEU A 263 -9.70 -17.85 9.90
N ARG A 264 -8.81 -16.86 9.99
CA ARG A 264 -7.35 -17.07 10.07
C ARG A 264 -6.83 -17.25 11.50
N HIS A 265 -7.72 -17.49 12.46
CA HIS A 265 -7.33 -17.75 13.84
C HIS A 265 -6.50 -19.05 13.92
N GLU A 266 -5.49 -19.08 14.78
CA GLU A 266 -4.55 -20.21 14.88
C GLU A 266 -5.25 -21.55 15.15
N GLU A 267 -6.28 -21.55 15.99
CA GLU A 267 -7.10 -22.73 16.32
C GLU A 267 -7.96 -23.26 15.16
N LEU A 268 -8.19 -22.44 14.12
CA LEU A 268 -8.96 -22.83 12.93
C LEU A 268 -8.05 -23.10 11.71
N SER A 269 -6.75 -22.82 11.84
CA SER A 269 -5.79 -22.95 10.75
C SER A 269 -5.62 -24.41 10.32
N GLY A 270 -5.79 -24.67 9.02
CA GLY A 270 -5.74 -26.02 8.46
C GLY A 270 -7.01 -26.84 8.66
N LEU A 271 -8.01 -26.33 9.38
CA LEU A 271 -9.34 -26.93 9.51
C LEU A 271 -10.34 -26.32 8.52
N ILE A 272 -10.22 -25.01 8.28
CA ILE A 272 -11.09 -24.25 7.37
C ILE A 272 -10.23 -23.71 6.22
N GLU A 273 -10.67 -23.96 4.99
CA GLU A 273 -10.06 -23.46 3.76
C GLU A 273 -10.73 -22.13 3.39
N PHE A 274 -10.24 -21.02 3.97
CA PHE A 274 -10.81 -19.69 3.77
C PHE A 274 -10.84 -19.29 2.28
N GLU A 275 -9.85 -19.70 1.52
CA GLU A 275 -9.73 -19.40 0.09
C GLU A 275 -10.83 -20.04 -0.77
N HIS A 276 -11.57 -21.02 -0.24
CA HIS A 276 -12.71 -21.65 -0.90
C HIS A 276 -14.06 -21.01 -0.55
N LEU A 277 -14.09 -20.09 0.42
CA LEU A 277 -15.30 -19.32 0.72
C LEU A 277 -15.41 -18.14 -0.25
N ASP A 278 -16.63 -17.92 -0.75
CA ASP A 278 -16.94 -16.77 -1.58
C ASP A 278 -16.75 -15.45 -0.80
N PRO A 279 -16.66 -14.30 -1.49
CA PRO A 279 -16.65 -13.00 -0.81
C PRO A 279 -17.92 -12.77 0.01
N LEU A 280 -17.78 -12.23 1.23
CA LEU A 280 -18.91 -11.94 2.13
C LEU A 280 -19.99 -11.05 1.50
N LEU A 281 -19.59 -10.14 0.60
CA LEU A 281 -20.49 -9.28 -0.14
C LEU A 281 -20.20 -9.42 -1.64
N PRO A 282 -21.25 -9.38 -2.49
CA PRO A 282 -21.11 -9.20 -3.92
C PRO A 282 -20.25 -7.97 -4.26
N GLY A 283 -19.48 -8.06 -5.35
CA GLY A 283 -18.54 -7.02 -5.74
C GLY A 283 -19.19 -5.66 -6.01
N ASP A 284 -20.39 -5.65 -6.59
CA ASP A 284 -21.17 -4.44 -6.87
C ASP A 284 -21.65 -3.71 -5.60
N ILE A 285 -22.09 -4.46 -4.59
CA ILE A 285 -22.47 -3.89 -3.28
C ILE A 285 -21.22 -3.38 -2.57
N LEU A 286 -20.14 -4.16 -2.57
CA LEU A 286 -18.89 -3.76 -1.94
C LEU A 286 -18.32 -2.47 -2.58
N GLU A 287 -18.29 -2.38 -3.90
CA GLU A 287 -17.83 -1.18 -4.62
C GLU A 287 -18.67 0.06 -4.26
N GLN A 288 -19.98 -0.08 -4.09
CA GLN A 288 -20.85 1.02 -3.66
C GLN A 288 -20.54 1.50 -2.24
N LEU A 289 -20.32 0.57 -1.30
CA LEU A 289 -19.92 0.92 0.07
C LEU A 289 -18.54 1.58 0.10
N GLU A 290 -17.59 1.07 -0.69
CA GLU A 290 -16.26 1.66 -0.83
C GLU A 290 -16.32 3.07 -1.43
N ASP A 291 -17.18 3.31 -2.43
CA ASP A 291 -17.40 4.64 -3.03
C ASP A 291 -18.02 5.64 -2.03
N GLN A 292 -19.03 5.21 -1.27
CA GLN A 292 -19.61 6.02 -0.19
C GLN A 292 -18.53 6.38 0.84
N PHE A 293 -17.76 5.39 1.30
CA PHE A 293 -16.67 5.60 2.25
C PHE A 293 -15.64 6.60 1.73
N LEU A 294 -15.17 6.43 0.50
CA LEU A 294 -14.19 7.32 -0.12
C LEU A 294 -14.73 8.75 -0.22
N THR A 295 -15.99 8.91 -0.60
CA THR A 295 -16.65 10.22 -0.68
C THR A 295 -16.71 10.91 0.70
N ILE A 296 -16.97 10.17 1.78
CA ILE A 296 -16.91 10.69 3.15
C ILE A 296 -15.49 11.19 3.48
N GLN A 297 -14.46 10.41 3.16
CA GLN A 297 -13.07 10.79 3.45
C GLN A 297 -12.62 12.00 2.64
N GLU A 298 -13.03 12.09 1.37
CA GLU A 298 -12.77 13.25 0.50
C GLU A 298 -13.40 14.52 1.05
N ASN A 299 -14.70 14.49 1.37
CA ASN A 299 -15.40 15.65 1.95
C ASN A 299 -14.77 16.10 3.27
N LYS A 300 -14.34 15.14 4.10
CA LYS A 300 -13.64 15.40 5.36
C LYS A 300 -12.30 16.07 5.11
N LEU A 301 -11.48 15.53 4.21
CA LEU A 301 -10.19 16.11 3.86
C LEU A 301 -10.36 17.51 3.27
N GLN A 302 -11.29 17.69 2.34
CA GLN A 302 -11.61 18.98 1.73
C GLN A 302 -11.97 20.02 2.80
N THR A 303 -12.86 19.67 3.74
CA THR A 303 -13.26 20.55 4.86
C THR A 303 -12.07 20.93 5.73
N MET A 304 -11.24 19.96 6.10
CA MET A 304 -10.05 20.19 6.93
C MET A 304 -9.02 21.07 6.22
N CYS A 305 -8.72 20.78 4.95
CA CYS A 305 -7.83 21.57 4.10
C CYS A 305 -8.33 23.01 3.93
N GLN A 306 -9.63 23.19 3.72
CA GLN A 306 -10.24 24.51 3.58
C GLN A 306 -10.17 25.30 4.88
N ALA A 307 -10.43 24.65 6.02
CA ALA A 307 -10.29 25.27 7.34
C ALA A 307 -8.84 25.68 7.62
N ALA A 308 -7.87 24.81 7.37
CA ALA A 308 -6.45 25.10 7.55
C ALA A 308 -6.00 26.30 6.70
N LEU A 309 -6.41 26.35 5.42
CA LEU A 309 -6.08 27.48 4.54
C LEU A 309 -6.78 28.79 4.95
N ASN A 310 -8.01 28.72 5.49
CA ASN A 310 -8.71 29.91 5.99
C ASN A 310 -8.06 30.47 7.26
N THR A 311 -7.56 29.60 8.12
CA THR A 311 -6.74 30.00 9.29
C THR A 311 -5.46 30.67 8.82
N GLU A 312 -4.73 30.08 7.86
CA GLU A 312 -3.50 30.66 7.32
C GLU A 312 -3.74 32.07 6.73
N LYS A 313 -4.85 32.27 6.01
CA LYS A 313 -5.21 33.56 5.40
C LYS A 313 -5.38 34.70 6.41
N THR A 314 -5.79 34.39 7.64
CA THR A 314 -6.05 35.39 8.69
C THR A 314 -4.97 35.44 9.76
N ALA A 315 -4.09 34.42 9.80
CA ALA A 315 -3.00 34.33 10.75
C ALA A 315 -1.93 35.39 10.50
N ILE A 316 -1.31 35.84 11.60
CA ILE A 316 -0.06 36.59 11.56
C ILE A 316 1.07 35.57 11.73
N PRO A 317 2.02 35.49 10.78
CA PRO A 317 3.12 34.54 10.88
C PRO A 317 3.87 34.62 12.21
N GLU A 318 4.05 33.48 12.85
CA GLU A 318 4.80 33.37 14.10
C GLU A 318 6.28 33.60 13.84
N VAL A 319 7.01 34.12 14.84
CA VAL A 319 8.46 34.28 14.77
C VAL A 319 9.10 33.39 15.84
N MET A 320 9.87 32.40 15.40
CA MET A 320 10.67 31.53 16.27
C MET A 320 12.09 31.46 15.71
N ASP A 321 13.10 31.59 16.58
CA ASP A 321 14.51 31.63 16.20
C ASP A 321 14.82 32.65 15.08
N ASN A 322 14.18 33.83 15.15
CA ASN A 322 14.24 34.90 14.15
C ASN A 322 13.73 34.53 12.74
N CYS A 323 13.01 33.42 12.59
CA CYS A 323 12.40 32.97 11.34
C CYS A 323 10.89 33.06 11.41
N TYR A 324 10.26 33.47 10.31
CA TYR A 324 8.81 33.38 10.17
C TYR A 324 8.39 31.93 9.92
N LEU A 325 7.34 31.49 10.60
CA LEU A 325 6.82 30.12 10.53
C LEU A 325 5.30 30.09 10.31
N SER A 326 4.86 29.03 9.65
CA SER A 326 3.47 28.62 9.53
C SER A 326 3.39 27.12 9.83
N HIS A 327 2.29 26.71 10.47
CA HIS A 327 2.00 25.30 10.77
C HIS A 327 1.17 24.62 9.67
N LEU A 328 0.79 25.34 8.61
CA LEU A 328 -0.11 24.87 7.56
C LEU A 328 0.31 23.52 6.98
N ALA A 329 1.60 23.37 6.64
CA ALA A 329 2.08 22.10 6.09
C ALA A 329 1.99 20.96 7.10
N THR A 330 2.37 21.19 8.35
CA THR A 330 2.29 20.19 9.41
C THR A 330 0.84 19.71 9.59
N ASP A 331 -0.08 20.66 9.73
CA ASP A 331 -1.50 20.37 9.95
C ASP A 331 -2.08 19.58 8.78
N VAL A 332 -1.88 20.04 7.54
CA VAL A 332 -2.45 19.39 6.36
C VAL A 332 -1.79 18.02 6.12
N ILE A 333 -0.47 17.90 6.24
CA ILE A 333 0.23 16.62 6.06
C ILE A 333 -0.26 15.60 7.10
N GLN A 334 -0.39 16.00 8.37
CA GLN A 334 -0.89 15.11 9.42
C GLN A 334 -2.33 14.66 9.13
N CYS A 335 -3.19 15.57 8.66
CA CYS A 335 -4.57 15.25 8.30
C CYS A 335 -4.63 14.25 7.13
N VAL A 336 -3.90 14.53 6.04
CA VAL A 336 -3.84 13.63 4.87
C VAL A 336 -3.31 12.26 5.28
N HIS A 337 -2.19 12.20 6.01
CA HIS A 337 -1.58 10.95 6.43
C HIS A 337 -2.51 10.12 7.35
N GLY A 338 -3.18 10.78 8.30
CA GLY A 338 -4.14 10.14 9.19
C GLY A 338 -5.34 9.54 8.44
N LEU A 339 -5.89 10.28 7.46
CA LEU A 339 -7.00 9.80 6.64
C LEU A 339 -6.59 8.66 5.71
N LEU A 340 -5.43 8.75 5.07
CA LEU A 340 -4.91 7.67 4.23
C LEU A 340 -4.69 6.38 5.04
N THR A 341 -4.11 6.48 6.23
CA THR A 341 -3.86 5.32 7.11
C THR A 341 -5.17 4.69 7.56
N THR A 342 -6.12 5.50 8.06
CA THR A 342 -7.43 5.02 8.49
C THR A 342 -8.20 4.37 7.34
N SER A 343 -8.12 4.97 6.14
CA SER A 343 -8.79 4.46 4.94
C SER A 343 -8.20 3.14 4.46
N LYS A 344 -6.87 3.01 4.49
CA LYS A 344 -6.20 1.74 4.17
C LYS A 344 -6.56 0.65 5.18
N ASP A 345 -6.72 1.00 6.46
CA ASP A 345 -7.15 0.03 7.46
C ASP A 345 -8.61 -0.40 7.23
N VAL A 346 -9.54 0.51 6.88
CA VAL A 346 -10.94 0.17 6.58
C VAL A 346 -11.11 -0.62 5.27
N LEU A 347 -10.42 -0.21 4.19
CA LEU A 347 -10.54 -0.80 2.85
C LEU A 347 -9.61 -2.00 2.62
N GLY A 348 -8.69 -2.26 3.56
CA GLY A 348 -7.73 -3.35 3.50
C GLY A 348 -6.57 -3.17 2.51
N SER A 349 -6.56 -2.11 1.68
CA SER A 349 -5.52 -1.90 0.66
C SER A 349 -5.23 -0.44 0.34
N TRP A 350 -3.95 -0.13 0.13
CA TRP A 350 -3.48 1.16 -0.41
C TRP A 350 -3.91 1.40 -1.86
N SER A 351 -4.24 0.36 -2.63
CA SER A 351 -4.66 0.50 -4.03
C SER A 351 -6.03 1.15 -4.19
N LYS A 352 -6.84 1.19 -3.13
CA LYS A 352 -8.22 1.70 -3.14
C LYS A 352 -8.34 3.17 -2.71
N ILE A 353 -7.29 3.75 -2.13
CA ILE A 353 -7.28 5.12 -1.61
C ILE A 353 -6.69 6.22 -2.52
N PRO A 354 -6.24 5.98 -3.79
CA PRO A 354 -5.72 7.05 -4.63
C PRO A 354 -6.65 8.26 -4.79
N ARG A 355 -7.97 8.05 -4.75
CA ARG A 355 -8.98 9.12 -4.84
C ARG A 355 -8.76 10.22 -3.80
N ILE A 356 -8.48 9.83 -2.56
CA ILE A 356 -8.22 10.76 -1.43
C ILE A 356 -7.02 11.67 -1.73
N THR A 357 -6.01 11.17 -2.45
CA THR A 357 -4.83 11.98 -2.79
C THR A 357 -5.11 13.09 -3.79
N HIS A 358 -6.22 13.01 -4.55
CA HIS A 358 -6.64 14.07 -5.45
C HIS A 358 -7.01 15.35 -4.69
N GLU A 359 -7.58 15.22 -3.49
CA GLU A 359 -7.95 16.38 -2.67
C GLU A 359 -6.73 17.18 -2.20
N LEU A 360 -5.57 16.52 -2.01
CA LEU A 360 -4.33 17.26 -1.74
C LEU A 360 -3.93 18.12 -2.93
N LYS A 361 -4.08 17.63 -4.17
CA LYS A 361 -3.83 18.43 -5.38
C LYS A 361 -4.76 19.65 -5.43
N GLN A 362 -6.05 19.46 -5.15
CA GLN A 362 -7.02 20.58 -5.13
C GLN A 362 -6.67 21.61 -4.05
N PHE A 363 -6.27 21.16 -2.86
CA PHE A 363 -5.75 22.06 -1.83
C PHE A 363 -4.53 22.85 -2.31
N LEU A 364 -3.56 22.20 -2.97
CA LEU A 364 -2.35 22.86 -3.48
C LEU A 364 -2.67 23.93 -4.53
N ILE A 365 -3.67 23.71 -5.40
CA ILE A 365 -4.15 24.72 -6.36
C ILE A 365 -4.69 25.94 -5.61
N ASN A 366 -5.53 25.74 -4.59
CA ASN A 366 -6.09 26.83 -3.79
C ASN A 366 -5.02 27.56 -2.97
N TYR A 367 -4.00 26.84 -2.51
CA TYR A 367 -2.87 27.38 -1.79
C TYR A 367 -1.99 28.26 -2.69
N GLN A 368 -1.72 27.82 -3.93
CA GLN A 368 -1.04 28.63 -4.93
C GLN A 368 -1.77 29.95 -5.18
N GLN A 369 -3.08 29.88 -5.45
CA GLN A 369 -3.89 31.08 -5.70
C GLN A 369 -3.87 32.06 -4.52
N TYR A 370 -3.83 31.55 -3.29
CA TYR A 370 -3.66 32.37 -2.10
C TYR A 370 -2.31 33.10 -2.10
N LEU A 371 -1.20 32.39 -2.33
CA LEU A 371 0.13 33.01 -2.34
C LEU A 371 0.30 34.01 -3.49
N GLU A 372 -0.23 33.70 -4.67
CA GLU A 372 -0.26 34.61 -5.82
C GLU A 372 -1.04 35.88 -5.48
N LYS A 373 -2.20 35.75 -4.83
CA LYS A 373 -2.98 36.90 -4.36
C LYS A 373 -2.22 37.74 -3.32
N VAL A 374 -1.51 37.12 -2.38
CA VAL A 374 -0.67 37.86 -1.41
C VAL A 374 0.41 38.67 -2.12
N ILE A 375 1.01 38.11 -3.18
CA ILE A 375 2.02 38.80 -3.99
C ILE A 375 1.41 39.96 -4.78
N GLU A 376 0.22 39.77 -5.37
CA GLU A 376 -0.49 40.78 -6.16
C GLU A 376 -0.99 41.95 -5.30
N ASP A 377 -1.67 41.64 -4.19
CA ASP A 377 -2.22 42.64 -3.27
C ASP A 377 -1.12 43.36 -2.47
N ASN A 378 0.03 42.69 -2.27
CA ASN A 378 1.21 43.17 -1.55
C ASN A 378 0.88 43.88 -0.21
N PRO A 379 0.16 43.22 0.73
CA PRO A 379 -0.15 43.80 2.03
C PRO A 379 1.11 44.06 2.86
N VAL A 380 0.98 44.84 3.93
CA VAL A 380 2.11 45.23 4.80
C VAL A 380 2.90 44.02 5.34
N ASN A 381 2.24 42.89 5.55
CA ASN A 381 2.82 41.65 6.06
C ASN A 381 3.19 40.62 4.97
N ALA A 382 3.13 40.97 3.67
CA ALA A 382 3.40 40.03 2.57
C ALA A 382 4.74 39.31 2.73
N ASP A 383 5.80 40.04 3.08
CA ASP A 383 7.13 39.50 3.35
C ASP A 383 7.12 38.39 4.42
N ALA A 384 6.43 38.61 5.53
CA ALA A 384 6.35 37.66 6.63
C ALA A 384 5.58 36.40 6.21
N VAL A 385 4.46 36.59 5.50
CA VAL A 385 3.60 35.50 5.02
C VAL A 385 4.38 34.60 4.05
N LEU A 386 5.03 35.19 3.04
CA LEU A 386 5.79 34.42 2.06
C LEU A 386 7.02 33.73 2.68
N LYS A 387 7.69 34.36 3.65
CA LYS A 387 8.80 33.74 4.41
C LYS A 387 8.33 32.53 5.22
N ALA A 388 7.16 32.62 5.88
CA ALA A 388 6.58 31.49 6.63
C ALA A 388 6.10 30.34 5.73
N ASN A 389 5.67 30.64 4.51
CA ASN A 389 5.09 29.66 3.60
C ASN A 389 6.14 28.91 2.74
N LEU A 390 7.34 29.47 2.53
CA LEU A 390 8.44 28.76 1.85
C LEU A 390 8.83 27.43 2.53
N PRO A 391 8.98 27.35 3.86
CA PRO A 391 9.15 26.08 4.58
C PRO A 391 7.98 25.11 4.37
N CYS A 392 6.74 25.61 4.34
CA CYS A 392 5.55 24.79 4.10
C CYS A 392 5.57 24.14 2.71
N ILE A 393 5.88 24.92 1.67
CA ILE A 393 6.04 24.42 0.30
C ILE A 393 7.08 23.30 0.25
N ARG A 394 8.24 23.49 0.90
CA ARG A 394 9.30 22.48 0.97
C ARG A 394 8.85 21.22 1.73
N ALA A 395 8.11 21.38 2.83
CA ALA A 395 7.57 20.25 3.60
C ALA A 395 6.59 19.41 2.77
N PHE A 396 5.69 20.04 2.01
CA PHE A 396 4.80 19.33 1.09
C PHE A 396 5.56 18.58 0.00
N MET A 397 6.59 19.20 -0.61
CA MET A 397 7.43 18.52 -1.61
C MET A 397 8.07 17.26 -1.02
N ASN A 398 8.68 17.37 0.16
CA ASN A 398 9.33 16.25 0.82
C ASN A 398 8.32 15.12 1.13
N TYR A 399 7.16 15.45 1.70
CA TYR A 399 6.13 14.46 2.02
C TYR A 399 5.68 13.67 0.78
N ILE A 400 5.42 14.35 -0.34
CA ILE A 400 4.99 13.71 -1.59
C ILE A 400 6.13 12.86 -2.17
N MET A 401 7.38 13.34 -2.13
CA MET A 401 8.53 12.57 -2.61
C MET A 401 8.83 11.35 -1.74
N GLU A 402 8.71 11.47 -0.42
CA GLU A 402 8.95 10.40 0.55
C GLU A 402 7.87 9.32 0.54
N SER A 403 6.65 9.64 0.10
CA SER A 403 5.57 8.64 -0.03
C SER A 403 5.94 7.43 -0.90
N ARG A 404 6.93 7.56 -1.81
CA ARG A 404 7.47 6.41 -2.58
C ARG A 404 8.09 5.31 -1.72
N MET A 405 8.39 5.61 -0.46
CA MET A 405 8.94 4.64 0.50
C MET A 405 7.85 3.74 1.09
N THR A 406 6.58 4.07 0.90
CA THR A 406 5.44 3.21 1.27
C THR A 406 5.09 2.28 0.11
N ASN A 407 4.76 1.02 0.41
CA ASN A 407 4.43 0.00 -0.58
C ASN A 407 3.08 -0.66 -0.26
N PRO A 408 2.06 -0.52 -1.14
CA PRO A 408 2.01 0.35 -2.32
C PRO A 408 2.11 1.84 -1.98
N ASP A 409 2.52 2.61 -2.97
CA ASP A 409 2.57 4.07 -2.91
C ASP A 409 1.14 4.65 -2.94
N PRO A 410 0.72 5.46 -1.95
CA PRO A 410 -0.63 6.02 -1.90
C PRO A 410 -0.88 7.03 -3.02
N PHE A 411 0.16 7.66 -3.55
CA PHE A 411 0.04 8.73 -4.54
C PHE A 411 0.34 8.20 -5.95
N PRO A 412 -0.63 8.21 -6.87
CA PRO A 412 -0.36 7.89 -8.27
C PRO A 412 0.72 8.80 -8.87
N GLN A 413 1.56 8.25 -9.76
CA GLN A 413 2.69 8.98 -10.33
C GLN A 413 2.29 10.29 -11.02
N HIS A 414 1.14 10.31 -11.72
CA HIS A 414 0.65 11.53 -12.38
C HIS A 414 0.25 12.61 -11.37
N ILE A 415 -0.41 12.23 -10.26
CA ILE A 415 -0.75 13.16 -9.16
C ILE A 415 0.52 13.70 -8.50
N LYS A 416 1.54 12.85 -8.30
CA LYS A 416 2.83 13.30 -7.77
C LYS A 416 3.46 14.36 -8.65
N ASN A 417 3.57 14.09 -9.95
CA ASN A 417 4.17 15.02 -10.90
C ASN A 417 3.42 16.36 -10.86
N ASP A 418 2.09 16.34 -10.96
CA ASP A 418 1.26 17.54 -10.90
C ASP A 418 1.48 18.34 -9.61
N CYS A 419 1.48 17.67 -8.45
CA CYS A 419 1.70 18.34 -7.17
C CYS A 419 3.11 18.92 -7.03
N ILE A 420 4.15 18.20 -7.49
CA ILE A 420 5.54 18.67 -7.46
C ILE A 420 5.72 19.86 -8.42
N ASP A 421 5.09 19.84 -9.59
CA ASP A 421 5.10 20.96 -10.53
C ASP A 421 4.42 22.20 -9.94
N LEU A 422 3.25 22.04 -9.32
CA LEU A 422 2.54 23.12 -8.62
C LEU A 422 3.40 23.73 -7.49
N LEU A 423 3.97 22.87 -6.62
CA LEU A 423 4.82 23.33 -5.52
C LEU A 423 6.10 24.01 -6.03
N THR A 424 6.67 23.51 -7.13
CA THR A 424 7.83 24.12 -7.80
C THR A 424 7.49 25.52 -8.28
N GLN A 425 6.33 25.68 -8.93
CA GLN A 425 5.86 26.98 -9.39
C GLN A 425 5.61 27.94 -8.23
N MET A 426 4.95 27.48 -7.15
CA MET A 426 4.74 28.29 -5.95
C MET A 426 6.07 28.79 -5.36
N ARG A 427 7.05 27.90 -5.19
CA ARG A 427 8.39 28.24 -4.70
C ARG A 427 9.04 29.29 -5.58
N ASP A 428 9.06 29.08 -6.90
CA ASP A 428 9.73 29.96 -7.84
C ASP A 428 9.07 31.34 -7.93
N THR A 429 7.74 31.40 -7.82
CA THR A 429 6.97 32.65 -7.70
C THR A 429 7.32 33.40 -6.42
N CYS A 430 7.34 32.72 -5.26
CA CYS A 430 7.78 33.33 -4.00
C CYS A 430 9.24 33.80 -4.05
N HIS A 431 10.16 33.02 -4.63
CA HIS A 431 11.54 33.44 -4.82
C HIS A 431 11.63 34.69 -5.69
N SER A 432 10.87 34.75 -6.78
CA SER A 432 10.86 35.89 -7.71
C SER A 432 10.35 37.17 -7.04
N TYR A 433 9.36 37.06 -6.14
CA TYR A 433 8.91 38.19 -5.30
C TYR A 433 10.08 38.82 -4.53
N PHE A 434 10.98 38.02 -3.97
CA PHE A 434 12.15 38.53 -3.24
C PHE A 434 13.30 38.96 -4.14
N THR A 435 13.59 38.28 -5.26
CA THR A 435 14.76 38.58 -6.09
C THR A 435 14.53 39.70 -7.11
N GLU A 436 13.31 39.86 -7.63
CA GLU A 436 13.03 40.89 -8.63
C GLU A 436 13.30 42.33 -8.16
N PRO A 437 12.86 42.76 -6.95
CA PRO A 437 13.15 44.09 -6.42
C PRO A 437 14.66 44.34 -6.32
N ILE A 438 15.44 43.33 -5.95
CA ILE A 438 16.91 43.40 -5.88
C ILE A 438 17.47 43.70 -7.27
N HIS A 439 17.03 42.98 -8.31
CA HIS A 439 17.48 43.24 -9.67
C HIS A 439 17.03 44.60 -10.22
N LYS A 440 15.83 45.07 -9.84
CA LYS A 440 15.33 46.42 -10.18
C LYS A 440 16.22 47.49 -9.56
N ASN A 441 16.59 47.35 -8.28
CA ASN A 441 17.49 48.27 -7.57
C ASN A 441 18.92 48.28 -8.14
N LEU A 442 19.44 47.10 -8.51
CA LEU A 442 20.79 46.95 -9.07
C LEU A 442 20.87 47.35 -10.56
N LYS A 443 19.76 47.71 -11.22
CA LYS A 443 19.70 48.02 -12.66
C LYS A 443 20.73 49.05 -13.10
N ARG A 444 20.94 50.10 -12.30
CA ARG A 444 21.93 51.16 -12.57
C ARG A 444 23.35 50.61 -12.52
N THR A 445 23.68 49.84 -11.49
CA THR A 445 25.00 49.20 -11.34
C THR A 445 25.25 48.20 -12.47
N TYR A 446 24.28 47.34 -12.79
CA TYR A 446 24.36 46.41 -13.92
C TYR A 446 24.56 47.12 -15.27
N SER A 447 24.08 48.35 -15.44
CA SER A 447 24.28 49.11 -16.69
C SER A 447 25.73 49.52 -16.94
N LYS A 448 26.54 49.61 -15.88
CA LYS A 448 27.96 49.97 -15.93
C LYS A 448 28.84 48.80 -16.34
N LEU A 449 28.42 47.56 -16.04
CA LEU A 449 29.11 46.33 -16.44
C LEU A 449 29.24 46.22 -17.97
N GLY A 450 30.40 45.75 -18.44
CA GLY A 450 30.67 45.61 -19.88
C GLY A 450 30.75 46.95 -20.64
N THR A 451 31.03 48.06 -19.93
CA THR A 451 31.22 49.39 -20.54
C THR A 451 32.61 49.94 -20.25
N GLN A 452 32.93 51.10 -20.85
CA GLN A 452 34.20 51.78 -20.57
C GLN A 452 34.35 52.17 -19.08
N ALA A 453 33.24 52.43 -18.38
CA ALA A 453 33.27 52.71 -16.94
C ALA A 453 33.74 51.50 -16.13
N TRP A 454 33.30 50.28 -16.48
CA TRP A 454 33.74 49.04 -15.83
C TRP A 454 35.23 48.76 -16.05
N ILE A 455 35.78 49.12 -17.22
CA ILE A 455 37.22 48.97 -17.49
C ILE A 455 38.03 49.98 -16.67
N LYS A 456 37.62 51.26 -16.65
CA LYS A 456 38.38 52.34 -16.01
C LYS A 456 38.24 52.35 -14.48
N HIS A 457 37.09 51.97 -13.96
CA HIS A 457 36.74 52.07 -12.54
C HIS A 457 36.20 50.75 -12.00
N ASN A 458 36.87 49.64 -12.33
CA ASN A 458 36.40 48.29 -12.02
C ASN A 458 36.08 48.08 -10.55
N GLU A 459 37.01 48.43 -9.67
CA GLU A 459 36.88 48.22 -8.22
C GLU A 459 35.64 48.94 -7.66
N HIS A 460 35.41 50.18 -8.09
CA HIS A 460 34.22 50.93 -7.68
C HIS A 460 32.93 50.26 -8.17
N VAL A 461 32.87 49.85 -9.45
CA VAL A 461 31.67 49.19 -10.01
C VAL A 461 31.41 47.85 -9.31
N SER A 462 32.45 47.09 -9.00
CA SER A 462 32.33 45.85 -8.24
C SER A 462 31.86 46.10 -6.80
N SER A 463 32.48 47.05 -6.10
CA SER A 463 32.10 47.40 -4.72
C SER A 463 30.65 47.87 -4.63
N GLU A 464 30.20 48.70 -5.58
CA GLU A 464 28.82 49.17 -5.67
C GLU A 464 27.82 48.01 -5.90
N LEU A 465 28.20 47.02 -6.72
CA LEU A 465 27.37 45.82 -6.95
C LEU A 465 27.27 44.97 -5.68
N LEU A 466 28.41 44.64 -5.09
CA LEU A 466 28.48 43.77 -3.91
C LEU A 466 27.76 44.38 -2.70
N LYS A 467 27.97 45.68 -2.43
CA LYS A 467 27.24 46.40 -1.36
C LYS A 467 25.74 46.42 -1.60
N GLY A 468 25.33 46.58 -2.86
CA GLY A 468 23.92 46.55 -3.23
C GLY A 468 23.28 45.19 -2.97
N VAL A 469 23.97 44.10 -3.33
CA VAL A 469 23.52 42.72 -3.09
C VAL A 469 23.51 42.40 -1.59
N ASP A 470 24.61 42.65 -0.87
CA ASP A 470 24.76 42.36 0.56
C ASP A 470 23.66 43.00 1.41
N ARG A 471 23.33 44.27 1.12
CA ARG A 471 22.24 44.99 1.81
C ARG A 471 20.90 44.26 1.69
N HIS A 472 20.57 43.76 0.49
CA HIS A 472 19.31 43.05 0.27
C HIS A 472 19.32 41.63 0.82
N ILE A 473 20.47 40.93 0.79
CA ILE A 473 20.62 39.63 1.44
C ILE A 473 20.31 39.75 2.94
N LYS A 474 20.74 40.84 3.60
CA LYS A 474 20.43 41.09 5.02
C LYS A 474 18.94 41.25 5.31
N GLU A 475 18.15 41.75 4.37
CA GLU A 475 16.69 41.95 4.50
C GLU A 475 15.89 40.64 4.42
N ILE A 476 16.46 39.59 3.81
CA ILE A 476 15.81 38.27 3.64
C ILE A 476 16.29 37.21 4.65
N ARG A 477 17.17 37.55 5.60
CA ARG A 477 17.76 36.61 6.57
C ARG A 477 16.77 35.96 7.53
N ASN A 478 15.61 36.55 7.76
CA ASN A 478 14.58 36.04 8.69
C ASN A 478 13.77 34.88 8.07
N LEU A 479 14.46 33.90 7.50
CA LEU A 479 13.91 32.76 6.76
C LEU A 479 14.63 31.49 7.22
N HIS A 480 13.91 30.37 7.28
CA HIS A 480 14.45 29.06 7.60
C HIS A 480 15.70 28.72 6.76
N GLU A 481 16.74 28.16 7.38
CA GLU A 481 18.08 27.98 6.79
C GLU A 481 18.05 27.30 5.40
N ALA A 482 17.29 26.22 5.25
CA ALA A 482 17.21 25.49 3.99
C ALA A 482 16.59 26.34 2.87
N CYS A 483 15.56 27.13 3.18
CA CYS A 483 14.89 28.02 2.23
C CYS A 483 15.75 29.24 1.91
N LEU A 484 16.46 29.78 2.91
CA LEU A 484 17.43 30.86 2.71
C LEU A 484 18.55 30.41 1.77
N LYS A 485 19.11 29.22 1.97
CA LYS A 485 20.12 28.62 1.10
C LYS A 485 19.64 28.50 -0.34
N GLU A 486 18.41 28.04 -0.57
CA GLU A 486 17.82 27.96 -1.92
C GLU A 486 17.66 29.35 -2.56
N LEU A 487 17.06 30.30 -1.84
CA LEU A 487 16.82 31.66 -2.32
C LEU A 487 18.13 32.40 -2.63
N VAL A 488 19.12 32.31 -1.75
CA VAL A 488 20.44 32.93 -1.94
C VAL A 488 21.19 32.27 -3.10
N SER A 489 21.05 30.96 -3.28
CA SER A 489 21.64 30.24 -4.41
C SER A 489 21.00 30.62 -5.74
N LYS A 490 19.68 30.82 -5.76
CA LYS A 490 18.96 31.36 -6.90
C LYS A 490 19.46 32.77 -7.24
N LEU A 491 19.55 33.65 -6.25
CA LEU A 491 20.04 35.01 -6.45
C LEU A 491 21.50 35.02 -6.93
N HIS A 492 22.35 34.12 -6.42
CA HIS A 492 23.74 33.96 -6.87
C HIS A 492 23.82 33.67 -8.37
N GLU A 493 23.06 32.69 -8.84
CA GLU A 493 22.94 32.34 -10.25
C GLU A 493 22.46 33.55 -11.07
N GLU A 494 21.41 34.23 -10.63
CA GLU A 494 20.82 35.36 -11.35
C GLU A 494 21.78 36.56 -11.44
N VAL A 495 22.46 36.94 -10.35
CA VAL A 495 23.44 38.03 -10.34
C VAL A 495 24.57 37.73 -11.32
N LEU A 496 25.11 36.52 -11.31
CA LEU A 496 26.18 36.11 -12.19
C LEU A 496 25.73 36.06 -13.66
N ALA A 497 24.54 35.53 -13.93
CA ALA A 497 23.95 35.50 -15.27
C ALA A 497 23.73 36.94 -15.81
N LYS A 498 23.24 37.87 -14.98
CA LYS A 498 23.13 39.29 -15.37
C LYS A 498 24.52 39.89 -15.61
N TYR A 499 25.53 39.53 -14.83
CA TYR A 499 26.90 40.00 -15.02
C TYR A 499 27.43 39.58 -16.40
N VAL A 500 27.40 38.28 -16.71
CA VAL A 500 27.85 37.71 -17.99
C VAL A 500 27.07 38.32 -19.15
N LYS A 501 25.74 38.41 -19.03
CA LYS A 501 24.88 39.03 -20.04
C LYS A 501 25.29 40.47 -20.36
N LYS A 502 25.68 41.26 -19.35
CA LYS A 502 26.11 42.65 -19.54
C LYS A 502 27.46 42.74 -20.26
N MET A 503 28.38 41.83 -19.96
CA MET A 503 29.64 41.70 -20.71
C MET A 503 29.39 41.37 -22.19
N MET A 504 28.41 40.52 -22.48
CA MET A 504 28.05 40.09 -23.84
C MET A 504 27.28 41.13 -24.68
N LYS A 505 27.02 42.35 -24.17
CA LYS A 505 26.28 43.40 -24.91
C LYS A 505 27.08 44.09 -26.03
N LYS A 506 28.26 43.59 -26.39
CA LYS A 506 29.07 44.09 -27.53
C LYS A 506 29.45 45.58 -27.46
N LYS A 507 29.43 46.20 -26.27
CA LYS A 507 29.70 47.64 -26.08
C LYS A 507 31.18 48.01 -26.00
N ILE A 508 32.04 47.02 -25.78
CA ILE A 508 33.48 47.20 -25.60
C ILE A 508 34.24 46.22 -26.50
N LYS A 509 35.46 46.61 -26.88
CA LYS A 509 36.41 45.80 -27.64
C LYS A 509 37.81 45.99 -27.06
N PHE A 510 38.49 44.88 -26.79
CA PHE A 510 39.84 44.85 -26.26
C PHE A 510 40.83 44.60 -27.41
N LYS A 511 41.43 45.70 -27.91
CA LYS A 511 42.44 45.67 -28.99
C LYS A 511 43.85 45.34 -28.50
N ASP A 512 44.15 45.70 -27.26
CA ASP A 512 45.48 45.60 -26.66
C ASP A 512 45.52 44.40 -25.71
N VAL A 513 46.57 43.57 -25.80
CA VAL A 513 46.84 42.43 -24.92
C VAL A 513 46.84 42.87 -23.45
N LYS A 514 47.41 44.04 -23.13
CA LYS A 514 47.40 44.59 -21.76
C LYS A 514 45.99 44.85 -21.26
N LYS A 515 45.09 45.36 -22.12
CA LYS A 515 43.68 45.57 -21.76
C LYS A 515 42.89 44.27 -21.67
N GLN A 516 43.23 43.26 -22.49
CA GLN A 516 42.67 41.91 -22.38
C GLN A 516 43.05 41.28 -21.04
N GLN A 517 44.33 41.38 -20.65
CA GLN A 517 44.80 40.89 -19.36
C GLN A 517 44.15 41.61 -18.18
N GLN A 518 44.07 42.95 -18.24
CA GLN A 518 43.40 43.75 -17.21
C GLN A 518 41.91 43.36 -17.06
N ALA A 519 41.21 43.14 -18.16
CA ALA A 519 39.82 42.72 -18.15
C ALA A 519 39.66 41.28 -17.61
N ALA A 520 40.58 40.38 -17.95
CA ALA A 520 40.58 39.01 -17.48
C ALA A 520 40.85 38.92 -15.96
N GLU A 521 41.81 39.70 -15.45
CA GLU A 521 42.07 39.83 -14.02
C GLU A 521 40.87 40.41 -13.27
N ALA A 522 40.24 41.47 -13.83
CA ALA A 522 39.02 42.03 -13.27
C ALA A 522 37.85 41.02 -13.24
N LEU A 523 37.69 40.17 -14.26
CA LEU A 523 36.69 39.11 -14.28
C LEU A 523 36.94 38.09 -13.16
N ARG A 524 38.18 37.61 -13.01
CA ARG A 524 38.56 36.66 -11.96
C ARG A 524 38.34 37.25 -10.55
N ASN A 525 38.82 38.47 -10.32
CA ASN A 525 38.68 39.13 -9.02
C ASN A 525 37.22 39.40 -8.66
N ASN A 526 36.41 39.86 -9.62
CA ASN A 526 34.98 40.11 -9.38
C ASN A 526 34.23 38.81 -9.12
N ASN A 527 34.59 37.74 -9.82
CA ASN A 527 34.02 36.42 -9.60
C ASN A 527 34.27 35.91 -8.18
N GLN A 528 35.54 35.97 -7.74
CA GLN A 528 35.91 35.55 -6.40
C GLN A 528 35.11 36.35 -5.35
N LYS A 529 35.04 37.67 -5.48
CA LYS A 529 34.27 38.51 -4.55
C LYS A 529 32.77 38.20 -4.54
N ILE A 530 32.16 37.97 -5.72
CA ILE A 530 30.75 37.58 -5.83
C ILE A 530 30.54 36.22 -5.15
N HIS A 531 31.39 35.24 -5.46
CA HIS A 531 31.30 33.90 -4.91
C HIS A 531 31.48 33.87 -3.40
N THR A 532 32.46 34.60 -2.86
CA THR A 532 32.67 34.78 -1.42
C THR A 532 31.43 35.36 -0.75
N LEU A 533 30.89 36.47 -1.28
CA LEU A 533 29.69 37.10 -0.71
C LEU A 533 28.50 36.13 -0.63
N PHE A 534 28.23 35.40 -1.72
CA PHE A 534 27.09 34.48 -1.76
C PHE A 534 27.31 33.22 -0.92
N THR A 535 28.54 32.71 -0.85
CA THR A 535 28.88 31.54 -0.02
C THR A 535 28.79 31.88 1.46
N GLU A 536 29.28 33.06 1.87
CA GLU A 536 29.13 33.58 3.24
C GLU A 536 27.66 33.83 3.61
N ALA A 537 26.81 34.11 2.61
CA ALA A 537 25.37 34.24 2.76
C ALA A 537 24.61 32.90 2.74
N GLY A 538 25.29 31.76 2.54
CA GLY A 538 24.70 30.43 2.58
C GLY A 538 24.44 29.77 1.22
N SER A 539 24.90 30.33 0.10
CA SER A 539 24.78 29.68 -1.21
C SER A 539 25.58 28.37 -1.29
N ASN A 540 25.03 27.35 -1.95
CA ASN A 540 25.74 26.10 -2.25
C ASN A 540 26.16 25.94 -3.72
N MET A 541 26.10 27.00 -4.51
CA MET A 541 26.37 26.98 -5.95
C MET A 541 27.87 27.00 -6.27
N LYS A 542 28.60 25.96 -5.81
CA LYS A 542 30.04 25.80 -6.05
C LYS A 542 30.39 25.79 -7.54
N GLY A 543 29.53 25.18 -8.37
CA GLY A 543 29.73 25.10 -9.82
C GLY A 543 29.68 26.43 -10.57
N LEU A 544 29.36 27.55 -9.90
CA LEU A 544 29.40 28.88 -10.51
C LEU A 544 30.78 29.55 -10.41
N GLU A 545 31.68 29.04 -9.56
CA GLU A 545 33.00 29.66 -9.30
C GLU A 545 33.88 29.72 -10.55
N ASP A 546 33.69 28.82 -11.50
CA ASP A 546 34.55 28.71 -12.69
C ASP A 546 34.09 29.52 -13.90
N ILE A 547 32.88 30.09 -13.89
CA ILE A 547 32.27 30.69 -15.08
C ILE A 547 33.08 31.87 -15.61
N LEU A 548 33.29 32.90 -14.78
CA LEU A 548 34.02 34.08 -15.21
C LEU A 548 35.52 33.81 -15.39
N PRO A 549 36.21 32.98 -14.57
CA PRO A 549 37.59 32.57 -14.84
C PRO A 549 37.78 31.90 -16.19
N LYS A 550 36.93 30.92 -16.55
CA LYS A 550 37.03 30.24 -17.85
C LYS A 550 36.69 31.16 -19.02
N LEU A 551 35.73 32.08 -18.86
CA LEU A 551 35.45 33.12 -19.84
C LEU A 551 36.57 34.15 -19.96
N ALA A 552 37.29 34.44 -18.88
CA ALA A 552 38.47 35.29 -18.86
C ALA A 552 39.64 34.65 -19.61
N GLU A 553 39.81 33.33 -19.53
CA GLU A 553 40.81 32.59 -20.31
C GLU A 553 40.57 32.72 -21.82
N VAL A 554 39.31 32.55 -22.28
CA VAL A 554 38.95 32.79 -23.68
C VAL A 554 39.35 34.20 -24.13
N LEU A 555 39.23 35.20 -23.25
CA LEU A 555 39.60 36.58 -23.57
C LEU A 555 41.12 36.76 -23.74
N THR A 556 41.95 36.03 -22.99
CA THR A 556 43.42 36.14 -23.00
C THR A 556 44.11 35.27 -24.06
N LEU A 557 43.51 34.16 -24.46
CA LEU A 557 44.06 33.27 -25.48
C LEU A 557 44.08 33.95 -26.86
N ASN A 558 45.21 33.89 -27.56
CA ASN A 558 45.38 34.52 -28.88
C ASN A 558 45.45 33.50 -30.03
N ASP A 559 45.85 32.26 -29.71
CA ASP A 559 45.86 31.16 -30.65
C ASP A 559 44.43 30.64 -30.91
N PRO A 560 43.96 30.57 -32.18
CA PRO A 560 42.62 30.12 -32.50
C PRO A 560 42.32 28.69 -32.03
N ASP A 561 43.28 27.77 -32.09
CA ASP A 561 43.07 26.37 -31.73
C ASP A 561 42.98 26.23 -30.20
N CYS A 562 43.75 27.02 -29.44
CA CYS A 562 43.58 27.13 -27.98
C CYS A 562 42.21 27.73 -27.59
N ILE A 563 41.71 28.72 -28.33
CA ILE A 563 40.38 29.29 -28.09
C ILE A 563 39.29 28.24 -28.34
N GLU A 564 39.38 27.48 -29.43
CA GLU A 564 38.47 26.38 -29.74
C GLU A 564 38.46 25.35 -28.60
N PHE A 565 39.63 24.90 -28.14
CA PHE A 565 39.75 23.95 -27.03
C PHE A 565 39.09 24.47 -25.73
N GLN A 566 39.29 25.74 -25.40
CA GLN A 566 38.69 26.32 -24.19
C GLN A 566 37.16 26.43 -24.30
N LEU A 567 36.63 26.77 -25.48
CA LEU A 567 35.19 26.82 -25.72
C LEU A 567 34.56 25.41 -25.63
N VAL A 568 35.25 24.38 -26.10
CA VAL A 568 34.85 22.97 -25.95
C VAL A 568 34.82 22.57 -24.48
N THR A 569 35.83 22.97 -23.71
CA THR A 569 35.89 22.73 -22.25
C THR A 569 34.72 23.42 -21.54
N LEU A 570 34.41 24.66 -21.90
CA LEU A 570 33.24 25.38 -21.38
C LEU A 570 31.92 24.68 -21.75
N ALA A 571 31.76 24.23 -22.99
CA ALA A 571 30.55 23.52 -23.43
C ALA A 571 30.40 22.11 -22.81
N ASN A 572 31.49 21.49 -22.34
CA ASN A 572 31.40 20.24 -21.56
C ASN A 572 30.76 20.51 -20.18
N ILE A 573 31.15 21.60 -19.55
CA ILE A 573 30.70 21.98 -18.20
C ILE A 573 29.30 22.60 -18.26
N TYR A 574 29.04 23.42 -19.27
CA TYR A 574 27.76 24.10 -19.52
C TYR A 574 27.26 23.76 -20.93
N PRO A 575 26.54 22.63 -21.09
CA PRO A 575 26.06 22.15 -22.40
C PRO A 575 25.16 23.14 -23.13
N ASP A 576 24.49 24.02 -22.38
CA ASP A 576 23.57 25.05 -22.90
C ASP A 576 24.28 26.31 -23.45
N LEU A 577 25.63 26.32 -23.48
CA LEU A 577 26.42 27.36 -24.13
C LEU A 577 26.19 27.35 -25.66
N SER A 578 25.32 28.23 -26.14
CA SER A 578 25.03 28.34 -27.58
C SER A 578 26.05 29.17 -28.40
N GLU A 579 26.00 29.03 -29.73
CA GLU A 579 26.80 29.83 -30.67
C GLU A 579 26.59 31.35 -30.50
N ALA A 580 25.39 31.77 -30.09
CA ALA A 580 25.09 33.17 -29.81
C ALA A 580 25.96 33.70 -28.64
N HIS A 581 26.15 32.89 -27.59
CA HIS A 581 27.02 33.22 -26.45
C HIS A 581 28.47 33.34 -26.87
N VAL A 582 28.96 32.34 -27.61
CA VAL A 582 30.33 32.34 -28.16
C VAL A 582 30.55 33.58 -29.03
N SER A 583 29.62 33.85 -29.94
CA SER A 583 29.68 35.02 -30.84
C SER A 583 29.70 36.35 -30.09
N ALA A 584 28.90 36.48 -29.04
CA ALA A 584 28.84 37.70 -28.24
C ALA A 584 30.09 37.90 -27.38
N TRP A 585 30.65 36.81 -26.83
CA TRP A 585 31.88 36.88 -26.06
C TRP A 585 33.10 37.18 -26.93
N LEU A 586 33.25 36.50 -28.07
CA LEU A 586 34.36 36.73 -29.01
C LEU A 586 34.36 38.14 -29.60
N HIS A 587 33.21 38.84 -29.63
CA HIS A 587 33.16 40.24 -30.03
C HIS A 587 34.01 41.16 -29.12
N LEU A 588 34.24 40.75 -27.86
CA LEU A 588 35.12 41.48 -26.94
C LEU A 588 36.57 41.44 -27.42
N LYS A 589 36.99 40.42 -28.18
CA LYS A 589 38.32 40.34 -28.79
C LYS A 589 38.34 41.11 -30.11
N ALA A 590 39.29 42.03 -30.25
CA ALA A 590 39.48 42.78 -31.48
C ALA A 590 40.74 42.38 -32.27
N ASN A 591 41.47 41.36 -31.80
CA ASN A 591 42.70 40.86 -32.41
C ASN A 591 42.51 39.59 -33.25
N LEU A 592 41.28 39.07 -33.35
CA LEU A 592 40.96 37.96 -34.26
C LEU A 592 40.48 38.50 -35.60
N SER A 593 41.02 37.95 -36.69
CA SER A 593 40.53 38.23 -38.04
C SER A 593 39.14 37.63 -38.28
N ASN A 594 38.42 38.14 -39.27
CA ASN A 594 37.10 37.61 -39.63
C ASN A 594 37.15 36.14 -40.07
N SER A 595 38.25 35.68 -40.69
CA SER A 595 38.43 34.28 -41.08
C SER A 595 38.64 33.38 -39.84
N GLN A 596 39.46 33.82 -38.88
CA GLN A 596 39.66 33.11 -37.61
C GLN A 596 38.35 33.02 -36.81
N LEU A 597 37.59 34.12 -36.72
CA LEU A 597 36.27 34.11 -36.05
C LEU A 597 35.29 33.14 -36.73
N LYS A 598 35.27 33.08 -38.06
CA LYS A 598 34.44 32.11 -38.80
C LYS A 598 34.89 30.67 -38.56
N LYS A 599 36.21 30.40 -38.53
CA LYS A 599 36.77 29.07 -38.22
C LYS A 599 36.32 28.62 -36.83
N ILE A 600 36.60 29.42 -35.80
CA ILE A 600 36.27 29.09 -34.40
C ILE A 600 34.79 28.79 -34.22
N LYS A 601 33.90 29.60 -34.81
CA LYS A 601 32.45 29.37 -34.74
C LYS A 601 32.00 28.10 -35.45
N LYS A 602 32.55 27.84 -36.65
CA LYS A 602 32.23 26.64 -37.41
C LYS A 602 32.68 25.38 -36.65
N THR A 603 33.90 25.40 -36.12
CA THR A 603 34.43 24.30 -35.31
C THR A 603 33.55 24.06 -34.08
N PHE A 604 33.20 25.12 -33.36
CA PHE A 604 32.30 25.03 -32.20
C PHE A 604 30.93 24.45 -32.57
N ALA A 605 30.29 24.93 -33.64
CA ALA A 605 28.98 24.46 -34.09
C ALA A 605 29.00 22.98 -34.50
N MET A 606 30.04 22.53 -35.20
CA MET A 606 30.19 21.12 -35.58
C MET A 606 30.35 20.21 -34.35
N MET A 607 31.13 20.63 -33.36
CA MET A 607 31.35 19.86 -32.13
C MET A 607 30.13 19.87 -31.20
N HIS A 608 29.34 20.94 -31.23
CA HIS A 608 28.12 21.07 -30.42
C HIS A 608 26.97 20.23 -31.01
N ALA A 609 26.78 20.25 -32.33
CA ALA A 609 25.77 19.43 -33.02
C ALA A 609 25.97 17.91 -32.82
N GLN A 610 27.22 17.44 -32.78
CA GLN A 610 27.54 16.03 -32.51
C GLN A 610 27.19 15.56 -31.08
N ARG A 611 26.89 16.49 -30.16
CA ARG A 611 26.58 16.16 -28.76
C ARG A 611 25.09 16.05 -28.47
N GLU A 612 24.26 16.85 -29.14
CA GLU A 612 22.80 16.78 -29.01
C GLU A 612 22.27 15.37 -29.35
N GLU A 613 23.02 14.58 -30.13
CA GLU A 613 22.72 13.18 -30.46
C GLU A 613 23.10 12.15 -29.35
N SER A 614 23.71 12.56 -28.22
CA SER A 614 24.39 11.61 -27.30
C SER A 614 24.09 11.75 -25.79
N THR A 615 23.18 12.63 -25.35
CA THR A 615 22.90 12.77 -23.90
C THR A 615 21.66 11.99 -23.46
N VAL A 616 21.89 10.87 -22.77
CA VAL A 616 20.91 10.18 -21.92
C VAL A 616 20.76 10.94 -20.61
N ASP A 617 19.52 11.30 -20.31
CA ASP A 617 19.08 12.11 -19.17
C ASP A 617 19.10 11.30 -17.86
N GLY A 618 19.48 11.93 -16.75
CA GLY A 618 19.65 11.22 -15.48
C GLY A 618 20.21 12.01 -14.30
N GLN A 619 20.14 13.35 -14.30
CA GLN A 619 20.52 14.14 -13.13
C GLN A 619 19.48 15.21 -12.78
N ASP A 620 19.31 15.40 -11.47
CA ASP A 620 18.35 16.28 -10.81
C ASP A 620 18.29 17.69 -11.44
N PRO A 621 17.16 18.09 -12.05
CA PRO A 621 17.02 19.36 -12.76
C PRO A 621 17.06 20.59 -11.83
N TYR A 622 16.92 20.42 -10.51
CA TYR A 622 16.71 21.54 -9.59
C TYR A 622 18.00 22.20 -9.06
N HIS A 623 19.17 21.58 -9.25
CA HIS A 623 20.45 22.09 -8.70
C HIS A 623 21.64 22.08 -9.66
N SER A 624 21.37 21.94 -10.96
CA SER A 624 22.45 21.82 -11.95
C SER A 624 22.91 23.18 -12.48
N CYS A 625 24.13 23.59 -12.14
CA CYS A 625 24.80 24.75 -12.76
C CYS A 625 25.00 24.56 -14.28
N ARG A 626 24.75 23.36 -14.83
CA ARG A 626 24.97 23.01 -16.24
C ARG A 626 24.09 23.81 -17.20
N ASN A 627 22.96 24.35 -16.72
CA ASN A 627 22.02 25.14 -17.52
C ASN A 627 22.16 26.66 -17.28
N PHE A 628 23.35 27.12 -16.95
CA PHE A 628 23.61 28.53 -16.63
C PHE A 628 23.39 29.48 -17.82
N PHE A 629 23.84 29.13 -19.03
CA PHE A 629 23.76 30.03 -20.18
C PHE A 629 22.33 30.27 -20.69
N SER A 630 21.38 29.37 -20.39
CA SER A 630 19.95 29.55 -20.62
C SER A 630 19.41 30.79 -19.91
N LYS A 631 20.01 31.18 -18.77
CA LYS A 631 19.68 32.40 -18.02
C LYS A 631 20.36 33.65 -18.59
N VAL A 632 21.39 33.48 -19.42
CA VAL A 632 22.15 34.55 -20.08
C VAL A 632 21.53 34.91 -21.44
N THR A 633 20.31 35.44 -21.44
CA THR A 633 19.62 35.72 -22.72
C THR A 633 20.34 36.79 -23.57
N ILE A 634 20.78 36.38 -24.76
CA ILE A 634 21.42 37.22 -25.79
C ILE A 634 20.39 37.62 -26.84
N LYS A 635 20.43 38.88 -27.25
CA LYS A 635 19.62 39.42 -28.36
C LYS A 635 20.43 39.49 -29.64
#